data_AF-A0A1B6CV12-F1
#
_entry.id   AF-A0A1B6CV12-F1
#
_cell.length_a   1.000
_cell.length_b   1.000
_cell.length_c   1.000
_cell.angle_alpha   90.00
_cell.angle_beta   90.00
_cell.angle_gamma   90.00
#
_symmetry.space_group_name_H-M   'P 1'
#
loop_
_entity.id
_entity.type
_entity.pdbx_description
1 polymer ?
#
loop_
_entity_poly.entity_id
_entity_poly.type
_entity_poly.pdbx_seq_one_letter_code
_entity_poly.pdbx_strand_id
1 'polypeptide(L)'
;MLVTLLPSGRLSITTMLGVYSLQWETLGQLLYTTSFEQNAVSVSISPTTRHLVVGLASRRSVLINTDRYPNAQVYKLEKGTSAKKAPSKARGKLVHVKDLELSHNFALMSLNCIRWAPNPGQGLVYGTNTGQLKIIR
;
A
#
# COMPACT_ATOMS: atom_id res chain seq x y z
N MET A 1 1.13 0.20 15.39
CA MET A 1 1.87 -0.40 14.25
C MET A 1 2.30 0.73 13.35
N LEU A 2 3.49 0.63 12.76
CA LEU A 2 4.01 1.58 11.77
C LEU A 2 4.03 0.90 10.40
N VAL A 3 3.73 1.64 9.34
CA VAL A 3 3.95 1.19 7.96
C VAL A 3 5.07 2.02 7.38
N THR A 4 6.01 1.37 6.73
CA THR A 4 7.07 2.05 6.00
C THR A 4 7.29 1.42 4.63
N LEU A 5 7.72 2.26 3.70
CA LEU A 5 8.16 1.88 2.37
C LEU A 5 9.68 1.90 2.38
N LEU A 6 10.30 0.79 1.96
CA LEU A 6 11.73 0.67 1.83
C LEU A 6 12.06 0.53 0.34
N PRO A 7 12.72 1.51 -0.29
CA PRO A 7 13.23 1.33 -1.64
C PRO A 7 14.31 0.26 -1.62
N SER A 8 14.16 -0.79 -2.42
CA SER A 8 15.16 -1.85 -2.51
C SER A 8 16.23 -1.47 -3.54
N GLY A 9 17.28 -0.76 -3.11
CA GLY A 9 18.56 -0.57 -3.83
C GLY A 9 18.53 0.19 -5.18
N ARG A 10 19.71 0.65 -5.65
CA ARG A 10 19.87 1.41 -6.91
C ARG A 10 19.58 0.61 -8.20
N LEU A 11 19.42 -0.71 -8.10
CA LEU A 11 19.29 -1.64 -9.23
C LEU A 11 18.02 -2.52 -9.18
N SER A 12 17.22 -2.44 -8.12
CA SER A 12 15.99 -3.24 -8.04
C SER A 12 14.77 -2.34 -8.27
N ILE A 13 13.95 -2.72 -9.25
CA ILE A 13 12.66 -2.09 -9.60
C ILE A 13 11.60 -2.36 -8.50
N THR A 14 11.94 -3.13 -7.45
CA THR A 14 11.00 -3.55 -6.42
C THR A 14 10.97 -2.60 -5.23
N THR A 15 9.78 -2.13 -4.87
CA THR A 15 9.50 -1.45 -3.62
C THR A 15 9.10 -2.50 -2.58
N MET A 16 9.77 -2.50 -1.42
CA MET A 16 9.38 -3.34 -0.29
C MET A 16 8.46 -2.55 0.64
N LEU A 17 7.39 -3.18 1.09
CA LEU A 17 6.44 -2.62 2.03
C LEU A 17 6.42 -3.48 3.28
N GLY A 18 6.75 -2.85 4.41
CA GLY A 18 6.81 -3.51 5.71
C GLY A 18 5.87 -2.84 6.72
N VAL A 19 5.21 -3.67 7.51
CA VAL A 19 4.47 -3.24 8.70
C VAL A 19 5.25 -3.68 9.93
N TYR A 20 5.58 -2.73 10.79
CA TYR A 20 6.44 -2.90 11.95
C TYR A 20 5.65 -2.70 13.25
N SER A 21 6.04 -3.43 14.29
CA SER A 21 5.47 -3.24 15.62
C SER A 21 5.98 -1.96 16.26
N LEU A 22 5.09 -1.31 17.01
CA LEU A 22 5.39 -0.17 17.86
C LEU A 22 5.16 -0.48 19.34
N GLN A 23 4.84 -1.73 19.68
CA GLN A 23 4.78 -2.16 21.08
C GLN A 23 6.19 -2.16 21.64
N TRP A 24 6.35 -1.77 22.89
CA TRP A 24 7.68 -1.61 23.50
C TRP A 24 8.51 -2.90 23.44
N GLU A 25 7.87 -4.04 23.71
CA GLU A 25 8.50 -5.36 23.78
C GLU A 25 8.92 -5.89 22.40
N THR A 26 8.34 -5.35 21.33
CA THR A 26 8.59 -5.80 19.94
C THR A 26 8.91 -4.64 19.02
N LEU A 27 9.36 -3.50 19.55
CA LEU A 27 9.55 -2.27 18.79
C LEU A 27 10.48 -2.51 17.59
N GLY A 28 10.03 -2.13 16.39
CA GLY A 28 10.80 -2.34 15.16
C GLY A 28 10.79 -3.78 14.64
N GLN A 29 10.06 -4.70 15.26
CA GLN A 29 9.87 -6.04 14.72
C GLN A 29 8.99 -5.97 13.45
N LEU A 30 9.48 -6.52 12.34
CA LEU A 30 8.71 -6.69 11.10
C LEU A 30 7.59 -7.72 11.31
N LEU A 31 6.34 -7.27 11.16
CA LEU A 31 5.13 -8.06 11.36
C LEU A 31 4.57 -8.61 10.05
N TYR A 32 4.51 -7.76 9.01
CA TYR A 32 4.00 -8.13 7.69
C TYR A 32 4.88 -7.52 6.61
N THR A 33 5.06 -8.22 5.49
CA THR A 33 5.81 -7.69 4.35
C THR A 33 5.24 -8.15 3.00
N THR A 34 5.53 -7.36 1.97
CA THR A 34 5.38 -7.72 0.56
C THR A 34 6.32 -6.87 -0.29
N SER A 35 6.49 -7.23 -1.55
CA SER A 35 7.22 -6.45 -2.56
C SER A 35 6.35 -6.26 -3.80
N PHE A 36 6.49 -5.13 -4.46
CA PHE A 36 5.81 -4.81 -5.71
C PHE A 36 6.69 -3.92 -6.59
N GLU A 37 6.43 -3.90 -7.89
CA GLU A 37 7.33 -3.26 -8.88
C GLU A 37 6.96 -1.81 -9.20
N GLN A 38 6.07 -1.19 -8.41
CA GLN A 38 5.57 0.16 -8.63
C GLN A 38 6.11 1.13 -7.57
N ASN A 39 6.21 2.41 -7.92
CA ASN A 39 6.61 3.44 -6.97
C ASN A 39 5.40 3.79 -6.10
N ALA A 40 5.51 3.59 -4.80
CA ALA A 40 4.48 4.03 -3.87
C ALA A 40 4.73 5.48 -3.44
N VAL A 41 3.67 6.28 -3.47
CA VAL A 41 3.69 7.68 -2.99
C VAL A 41 3.18 7.79 -1.57
N SER A 42 2.31 6.86 -1.14
CA SER A 42 1.72 6.94 0.19
C SER A 42 1.16 5.59 0.65
N VAL A 43 1.06 5.39 1.95
CA VAL A 43 0.49 4.19 2.56
C VAL A 43 -0.46 4.56 3.70
N SER A 44 -1.49 3.74 3.93
CA SER A 44 -2.44 3.95 5.01
C SER A 44 -3.05 2.63 5.47
N ILE A 45 -3.08 2.40 6.80
CA ILE A 45 -3.76 1.26 7.40
C ILE A 45 -5.24 1.59 7.59
N SER A 46 -6.12 0.63 7.32
CA SER A 46 -7.54 0.69 7.69
C SER A 46 -7.75 0.87 9.21
N PRO A 47 -8.82 1.53 9.66
CA PRO A 47 -9.13 1.67 11.08
C PRO A 47 -9.24 0.34 11.82
N THR A 48 -9.64 -0.73 11.12
CA THR A 48 -9.76 -2.07 11.69
C THR A 48 -8.43 -2.84 11.72
N THR A 49 -7.33 -2.26 11.23
CA THR A 49 -6.01 -2.92 11.12
C THR A 49 -5.99 -4.24 10.34
N ARG A 50 -6.95 -4.43 9.42
CA ARG A 50 -7.06 -5.66 8.60
C ARG A 50 -6.62 -5.47 7.15
N HIS A 51 -6.67 -4.24 6.67
CA HIS A 51 -6.26 -3.85 5.34
C HIS A 51 -5.28 -2.69 5.37
N LEU A 52 -4.52 -2.57 4.30
CA LEU A 52 -3.63 -1.47 3.98
C LEU A 52 -3.96 -1.00 2.56
N VAL A 53 -3.96 0.30 2.33
CA VAL A 53 -3.94 0.88 0.98
C VAL A 53 -2.56 1.47 0.69
N VAL A 54 -2.09 1.25 -0.53
CA VAL A 54 -0.86 1.81 -1.09
C VAL A 54 -1.27 2.70 -2.25
N GLY A 55 -0.96 4.00 -2.17
CA GLY A 55 -1.07 4.92 -3.30
C GLY A 55 0.15 4.78 -4.19
N LEU A 56 -0.06 4.67 -5.49
CA LEU A 56 0.97 4.42 -6.50
C LEU A 56 1.20 5.68 -7.34
N ALA A 57 2.44 5.89 -7.74
CA ALA A 57 2.79 6.97 -8.67
C ALA A 57 2.26 6.64 -10.06
N SER A 58 1.70 7.65 -10.73
CA SER A 58 1.27 7.52 -12.13
C SER A 58 2.46 7.16 -13.01
N ARG A 59 2.32 6.12 -13.84
CA ARG A 59 3.29 5.76 -14.89
C ARG A 59 2.85 6.36 -16.21
N ARG A 60 3.61 7.33 -16.70
CA ARG A 60 3.44 7.88 -18.05
C ARG A 60 4.21 6.99 -19.03
N SER A 61 3.58 5.95 -19.57
CA SER A 61 4.15 5.25 -20.73
C SER A 61 3.68 5.95 -21.99
N VAL A 62 4.60 6.57 -22.73
CA VAL A 62 4.32 7.26 -24.00
C VAL A 62 4.16 6.27 -25.17
N LEU A 63 4.54 5.01 -24.98
CA LEU A 63 4.71 4.03 -26.06
C LEU A 63 3.63 2.95 -26.15
N ILE A 64 2.78 2.77 -25.13
CA ILE A 64 1.83 1.66 -25.09
C ILE A 64 0.46 2.18 -24.63
N ASN A 65 -0.48 2.21 -25.57
CA ASN A 65 -1.81 2.80 -25.42
C ASN A 65 -2.82 1.88 -24.69
N THR A 66 -2.37 0.89 -23.89
CA THR A 66 -3.26 -0.20 -23.44
C THR A 66 -3.31 -0.53 -21.95
N ASP A 67 -2.44 0.01 -21.10
CA ASP A 67 -2.43 -0.46 -19.71
C ASP A 67 -3.05 0.55 -18.75
N ARG A 68 -4.23 0.19 -18.23
CA ARG A 68 -4.85 0.83 -17.07
C ARG A 68 -3.98 0.54 -15.85
N TYR A 69 -3.06 1.45 -15.53
CA TYR A 69 -2.25 1.31 -14.32
C TYR A 69 -3.08 1.74 -13.10
N PRO A 70 -3.13 0.91 -12.04
CA PRO A 70 -3.84 1.28 -10.82
C PRO A 70 -3.16 2.45 -10.11
N ASN A 71 -3.95 3.40 -9.63
CA ASN A 71 -3.45 4.53 -8.84
C ASN A 71 -3.32 4.17 -7.35
N ALA A 72 -3.95 3.08 -6.92
CA ALA A 72 -3.78 2.54 -5.59
C ALA A 72 -4.05 1.02 -5.56
N GLN A 73 -3.49 0.36 -4.56
CA GLN A 73 -3.63 -1.07 -4.30
C GLN A 73 -4.05 -1.32 -2.85
N VAL A 74 -4.97 -2.26 -2.65
CA VAL A 74 -5.42 -2.69 -1.33
C VAL A 74 -4.82 -4.06 -1.02
N TYR A 75 -4.19 -4.15 0.14
CA TYR A 75 -3.62 -5.38 0.70
C TYR A 75 -4.34 -5.76 1.98
N LYS A 76 -4.50 -7.06 2.22
CA LYS A 76 -4.99 -7.65 3.46
C LYS A 76 -3.80 -8.12 4.30
N LEU A 77 -3.87 -7.86 5.61
CA LEU A 77 -2.91 -8.35 6.58
C LEU A 77 -3.31 -9.77 6.99
N GLU A 78 -2.57 -10.78 6.51
CA GLU A 78 -2.79 -12.18 6.87
C GLU A 78 -1.72 -12.64 7.85
N LYS A 79 -2.15 -13.11 9.02
CA LYS A 79 -1.23 -13.64 10.03
C LYS A 79 -0.58 -14.92 9.50
N GLY A 80 0.72 -15.06 9.70
CA GLY A 80 1.41 -16.30 9.38
C GLY A 80 0.83 -17.42 10.23
N THR A 81 0.43 -18.53 9.60
CA THR A 81 0.06 -19.73 10.34
C THR A 81 1.32 -20.20 11.07
N SER A 82 1.29 -20.23 12.40
CA SER A 82 2.37 -20.82 13.21
C SER A 82 2.54 -22.28 12.83
N ALA A 83 3.40 -22.56 11.85
CA ALA A 83 3.93 -23.90 11.66
C ALA A 83 4.77 -24.20 12.91
N LYS A 84 4.28 -25.13 13.73
CA LYS A 84 5.03 -25.68 14.86
C LYS A 84 6.40 -26.15 14.32
N LYS A 85 7.50 -25.55 14.81
CA LYS A 85 8.93 -25.83 14.49
C LYS A 85 9.65 -24.91 13.47
N ALA A 86 9.57 -23.58 13.63
CA ALA A 86 10.61 -22.70 13.10
C ALA A 86 11.04 -21.66 14.17
N PRO A 87 12.34 -21.43 14.38
CA PRO A 87 12.85 -20.49 15.39
C PRO A 87 12.73 -19.01 15.00
N SER A 88 12.15 -18.71 13.83
CA SER A 88 11.80 -17.34 13.43
C SER A 88 10.31 -17.12 13.66
N LYS A 89 9.96 -16.18 14.55
CA LYS A 89 8.58 -15.73 14.82
C LYS A 89 7.82 -15.61 13.49
N ALA A 90 6.77 -16.41 13.30
CA ALA A 90 6.03 -16.51 12.03
C ALA A 90 5.57 -15.12 11.58
N ARG A 91 6.15 -14.61 10.49
CA ARG A 91 5.81 -13.31 9.90
C ARG A 91 4.51 -13.44 9.13
N GLY A 92 3.64 -12.43 9.23
CA GLY A 92 2.45 -12.33 8.39
C GLY A 92 2.78 -11.89 6.97
N LYS A 93 1.83 -12.08 6.07
CA LYS A 93 1.93 -11.69 4.66
C LYS A 93 0.95 -10.56 4.37
N LEU A 94 1.37 -9.61 3.53
CA LEU A 94 0.45 -8.67 2.90
C LEU A 94 -0.02 -9.28 1.57
N VAL A 95 -1.31 -9.62 1.50
CA VAL A 95 -1.91 -10.27 0.33
C VAL A 95 -2.65 -9.21 -0.48
N HIS A 96 -2.32 -9.07 -1.76
CA HIS A 96 -3.03 -8.15 -2.66
C HIS A 96 -4.50 -8.59 -2.76
N VAL A 97 -5.41 -7.63 -2.68
CA VAL A 97 -6.87 -7.86 -2.72
C VAL A 97 -7.48 -7.19 -3.92
N LYS A 98 -7.10 -5.94 -4.19
CA LYS A 98 -7.79 -5.11 -5.18
C LYS A 98 -6.94 -3.96 -5.68
N ASP A 99 -7.03 -3.74 -6.99
CA ASP A 99 -6.54 -2.54 -7.67
C ASP A 99 -7.63 -1.45 -7.70
N LEU A 100 -7.24 -0.19 -7.50
CA LEU A 100 -8.14 0.97 -7.51
C LEU A 100 -7.79 1.90 -8.67
N GLU A 101 -8.73 2.02 -9.61
CA GLU A 101 -8.69 2.99 -10.71
C GLU A 101 -9.43 4.27 -10.28
N LEU A 102 -8.68 5.25 -9.81
CA LEU A 102 -9.26 6.44 -9.16
C LEU A 102 -9.67 7.56 -10.12
N SER A 103 -9.30 7.52 -11.40
CA SER A 103 -9.68 8.56 -12.35
C SER A 103 -9.70 8.07 -13.79
N HIS A 104 -10.71 8.45 -14.56
CA HIS A 104 -10.76 8.18 -16.01
C HIS A 104 -9.95 9.16 -16.88
N ASN A 105 -9.51 10.30 -16.33
CA ASN A 105 -8.65 11.28 -17.02
C ASN A 105 -7.17 11.01 -16.69
N PHE A 106 -6.66 9.92 -17.25
CA PHE A 106 -5.41 9.27 -16.85
C PHE A 106 -4.11 9.99 -17.25
N ALA A 107 -4.14 10.89 -18.23
CA ALA A 107 -2.90 11.35 -18.87
C ALA A 107 -2.05 12.30 -18.00
N LEU A 108 -2.67 13.08 -17.11
CA LEU A 108 -1.98 14.15 -16.36
C LEU A 108 -2.24 14.13 -14.85
N MET A 109 -3.22 13.35 -14.38
CA MET A 109 -3.56 13.26 -12.98
C MET A 109 -2.68 12.22 -12.27
N SER A 110 -2.03 12.64 -11.19
CA SER A 110 -1.24 11.79 -10.30
C SER A 110 -1.80 11.88 -8.89
N LEU A 111 -1.78 10.74 -8.19
CA LEU A 111 -2.13 10.67 -6.77
C LEU A 111 -0.97 11.22 -5.93
N ASN A 112 -1.27 12.11 -4.98
CA ASN A 112 -0.29 12.60 -4.00
C ASN A 112 -0.39 11.79 -2.71
N CYS A 113 -1.61 11.52 -2.25
CA CYS A 113 -1.86 10.74 -1.05
C CYS A 113 -3.22 10.05 -1.11
N ILE A 114 -3.33 8.90 -0.43
CA ILE A 114 -4.58 8.20 -0.16
C ILE A 114 -4.61 7.73 1.29
N ARG A 115 -5.75 7.90 1.96
CA ARG A 115 -5.95 7.57 3.37
C ARG A 115 -7.29 6.90 3.56
N TRP A 116 -7.34 5.95 4.48
CA TRP A 116 -8.62 5.50 5.03
C TRP A 116 -9.29 6.62 5.81
N ALA A 117 -10.60 6.73 5.66
CA ALA A 117 -11.41 7.52 6.58
C ALA A 117 -11.32 6.92 8.00
N PRO A 118 -11.44 7.75 9.05
CA PRO A 118 -11.14 7.33 10.42
C PRO A 118 -12.08 6.25 10.96
N ASN A 119 -13.34 6.19 10.50
CA ASN A 119 -14.28 5.17 10.96
C ASN A 119 -14.50 4.07 9.90
N PRO A 120 -14.69 2.80 10.33
CA PRO A 120 -15.08 1.72 9.43
C PRO A 120 -16.33 2.07 8.61
N GLY A 121 -16.33 1.69 7.33
CA GLY A 121 -17.46 1.95 6.41
C GLY A 121 -17.49 3.36 5.79
N GLN A 122 -16.61 4.28 6.19
CA GLN A 122 -16.55 5.63 5.60
C GLN A 122 -15.73 5.72 4.31
N GLY A 123 -15.03 4.65 3.93
CA GLY A 123 -14.27 4.55 2.68
C GLY A 123 -12.87 5.18 2.74
N LEU A 124 -12.45 5.80 1.63
CA LEU A 124 -11.11 6.32 1.38
C LEU A 124 -11.18 7.79 0.94
N VAL A 125 -10.15 8.55 1.26
CA VAL A 125 -9.94 9.93 0.79
C VAL A 125 -8.60 10.01 0.07
N TYR A 126 -8.56 10.65 -1.09
CA TYR A 126 -7.31 10.86 -1.82
C TYR A 126 -7.19 12.28 -2.38
N GLY A 127 -5.95 12.77 -2.40
CA GLY A 127 -5.56 14.05 -2.98
C GLY A 127 -4.76 13.86 -4.26
N THR A 128 -4.93 14.76 -5.21
CA THR A 128 -4.24 14.72 -6.52
C THR A 128 -3.30 15.92 -6.68
N ASN A 129 -2.37 15.81 -7.64
CA ASN A 129 -1.51 16.91 -8.07
C ASN A 129 -2.27 18.11 -8.70
N THR A 130 -3.56 17.95 -9.00
CA THR A 130 -4.43 19.01 -9.55
C THR A 130 -5.16 19.82 -8.47
N GLY A 131 -4.85 19.58 -7.19
CA GLY A 131 -5.50 20.26 -6.06
C GLY A 131 -6.89 19.70 -5.72
N GLN A 132 -7.29 18.58 -6.33
CA GLN A 132 -8.57 17.93 -6.01
C GLN A 132 -8.43 17.00 -4.81
N LEU A 133 -9.43 17.04 -3.92
CA LEU A 133 -9.65 16.08 -2.85
C LEU A 133 -10.92 15.30 -3.17
N LYS A 134 -10.84 13.97 -3.17
CA LYS A 134 -11.96 13.09 -3.52
C LYS A 134 -12.17 12.02 -2.45
N ILE A 135 -13.43 11.63 -2.28
CA ILE A 135 -13.88 10.61 -1.34
C ILE A 135 -14.45 9.44 -2.15
N ILE A 136 -14.09 8.22 -1.78
CA ILE A 136 -14.58 6.97 -2.35
C ILE A 136 -15.24 6.19 -1.23
N ARG A 137 -16.45 5.68 -1.45
CA ARG A 137 -17.20 4.87 -0.48
C ARG A 137 -17.38 3.45 -1.00
#